data_AF-A0A2T3GLA2-F1
#
_entry.id   AF-A0A2T3GLA2-F1
#
_cell.length_a   1.000
_cell.length_b   1.000
_cell.length_c   1.000
_cell.angle_alpha   90.00
_cell.angle_beta   90.00
_cell.angle_gamma   90.00
#
_symmetry.space_group_name_H-M   'P 1'
#
loop_
_entity.id
_entity.type
_entity.pdbx_description
1 polymer ?
#
loop_
_entity_poly.entity_id
_entity_poly.type
_entity_poly.pdbx_seq_one_letter_code
_entity_poly.pdbx_strand_id
1 'polypeptide(L)'
;MNIRSLLLGSAAALAAVSGAQAADAIVAAEPEPLQYVRICDAYGAGYFFIPGTETCLKIGGRVRTEGEWYDAYNANSRNGTLWHTRAELYIDTASDTEYGPLKTNTVYRWDWQEGGSTSTKLLWANISLAGFTVGKLDSQYNLYMGYAGNVINDDVVYDGPKELNQFTYKYDAGNGFTAVISLEDSNSSADTSSYGGAWRTGKADHYAPDVVAGAGYKAGAWTLRVIGGYDSIVEEGAIKARIDADFGDFKAFLMGGWNTDGDKLNKYAGSYLNSNRSACPTNGADCGWGDWAFWTGASYQLTPKLQANAQVAYTDSKIFAATANVAWRPVKDLLIEPEVSYTDWDAADKDQWAGVLRFERKF
;
A
#
# COMPACT_ATOMS: atom_id res chain seq x y z
N MET A 1 -33.41 15.16 41.11
CA MET A 1 -34.47 15.92 41.82
C MET A 1 -34.06 17.38 41.89
N ASN A 2 -34.78 18.27 41.19
CA ASN A 2 -35.11 19.64 41.59
C ASN A 2 -35.97 20.31 40.49
N ILE A 3 -37.28 20.23 40.73
CA ILE A 3 -38.43 21.15 40.46
C ILE A 3 -38.11 22.44 39.68
N ARG A 4 -38.67 22.63 38.46
CA ARG A 4 -39.98 23.24 38.07
C ARG A 4 -40.12 24.76 38.31
N SER A 5 -40.42 25.52 37.25
CA SER A 5 -41.54 26.49 37.14
C SER A 5 -41.50 27.13 35.73
N LEU A 6 -42.46 26.91 34.80
CA LEU A 6 -43.82 27.48 34.65
C LEU A 6 -43.87 28.89 34.06
N LEU A 7 -44.63 29.02 32.94
CA LEU A 7 -45.54 30.10 32.47
C LEU A 7 -45.41 30.26 30.94
N LEU A 8 -46.30 29.73 30.07
CA LEU A 8 -47.73 29.98 29.80
C LEU A 8 -48.08 31.35 29.21
N GLY A 9 -48.72 31.30 28.02
CA GLY A 9 -49.67 32.27 27.47
C GLY A 9 -49.11 33.14 26.34
N SER A 10 -49.78 33.40 25.21
CA SER A 10 -51.12 33.07 24.73
C SER A 10 -51.25 33.50 23.25
N ALA A 11 -51.80 32.61 22.42
CA ALA A 11 -52.95 32.85 21.52
C ALA A 11 -52.98 34.08 20.59
N ALA A 12 -53.13 33.82 19.27
CA ALA A 12 -54.34 34.18 18.51
C ALA A 12 -54.20 33.75 17.05
N ALA A 13 -55.07 32.83 16.64
CA ALA A 13 -55.36 32.54 15.25
C ALA A 13 -56.13 33.71 14.60
N LEU A 14 -55.73 34.12 13.40
CA LEU A 14 -56.57 34.91 12.50
C LEU A 14 -56.92 34.04 11.31
N ALA A 15 -58.22 33.79 11.19
CA ALA A 15 -58.85 33.00 10.15
C ALA A 15 -58.85 33.72 8.79
N ALA A 16 -58.66 32.89 7.76
CA ALA A 16 -59.07 32.97 6.36
C ALA A 16 -59.79 34.23 5.84
N VAL A 17 -59.29 34.73 4.70
CA VAL A 17 -60.13 35.24 3.62
C VAL A 17 -59.75 34.49 2.34
N SER A 18 -60.77 33.86 1.75
CA SER A 18 -60.78 33.21 0.46
C SER A 18 -60.52 34.21 -0.67
N GLY A 19 -59.43 34.03 -1.40
CA GLY A 19 -59.23 34.57 -2.74
C GLY A 19 -59.22 33.42 -3.73
N ALA A 20 -60.34 33.19 -4.41
CA ALA A 20 -60.34 32.35 -5.60
C ALA A 20 -59.48 33.04 -6.67
N GLN A 21 -58.34 32.43 -7.00
CA GLN A 21 -57.60 32.72 -8.21
C GLN A 21 -57.51 31.40 -8.97
N ALA A 22 -58.33 31.31 -10.01
CA ALA A 22 -58.09 30.36 -11.07
C ALA A 22 -56.81 30.78 -11.78
N ALA A 23 -55.74 30.04 -11.53
CA ALA A 23 -54.63 29.91 -12.45
C ALA A 23 -54.37 28.42 -12.52
N ASP A 24 -54.48 27.84 -13.71
CA ASP A 24 -53.79 26.60 -14.04
C ASP A 24 -52.30 26.89 -13.83
N ALA A 25 -51.85 26.74 -12.59
CA ALA A 25 -50.47 26.45 -12.31
C ALA A 25 -50.25 25.09 -12.96
N ILE A 26 -49.68 25.10 -14.17
CA ILE A 26 -48.75 24.05 -14.50
C ILE A 26 -47.76 24.09 -13.35
N VAL A 27 -47.98 23.20 -12.37
CA VAL A 27 -46.99 22.82 -11.40
C VAL A 27 -45.89 22.26 -12.28
N ALA A 28 -44.98 23.13 -12.72
CA ALA A 28 -43.62 22.72 -12.94
C ALA A 28 -43.29 22.04 -11.63
N ALA A 29 -43.27 20.70 -11.64
CA ALA A 29 -42.65 19.95 -10.58
C ALA A 29 -41.32 20.66 -10.38
N GLU A 30 -41.20 21.41 -9.29
CA GLU A 30 -39.93 21.94 -8.85
C GLU A 30 -39.03 20.71 -8.89
N PRO A 31 -38.04 20.66 -9.79
CA PRO A 31 -37.32 19.43 -10.02
C PRO A 31 -36.79 19.06 -8.66
N GLU A 32 -37.34 17.99 -8.07
CA GLU A 32 -36.87 17.51 -6.78
C GLU A 32 -35.36 17.46 -6.94
N PRO A 33 -34.57 18.12 -6.07
CA PRO A 33 -33.15 18.22 -6.27
C PRO A 33 -32.67 16.80 -6.46
N LEU A 34 -32.37 16.44 -7.71
CA LEU A 34 -32.16 15.06 -8.08
C LEU A 34 -30.95 14.68 -7.25
N GLN A 35 -31.16 13.86 -6.23
CA GLN A 35 -30.08 13.32 -5.43
C GLN A 35 -29.40 12.29 -6.32
N TYR A 36 -28.65 12.80 -7.31
CA TYR A 36 -27.95 11.99 -8.30
C TYR A 36 -26.99 11.02 -7.62
N VAL A 37 -26.55 11.35 -6.41
CA VAL A 37 -25.62 10.57 -5.62
C VAL A 37 -26.31 10.18 -4.32
N ARG A 38 -26.81 8.95 -4.27
CA ARG A 38 -27.34 8.34 -3.04
C ARG A 38 -26.18 7.75 -2.25
N ILE A 39 -26.16 7.96 -0.94
CA ILE A 39 -25.15 7.38 -0.06
C ILE A 39 -25.32 5.86 -0.02
N CYS A 40 -24.22 5.11 -0.08
CA CYS A 40 -24.20 3.66 0.11
C CYS A 40 -23.35 3.31 1.35
N ASP A 41 -23.99 3.15 2.49
CA ASP A 41 -23.28 2.87 3.75
C ASP A 41 -22.90 1.39 3.93
N ALA A 42 -23.42 0.49 3.09
CA ALA A 42 -23.25 -0.96 3.21
C ALA A 42 -21.78 -1.42 3.18
N TYR A 43 -20.92 -0.70 2.45
CA TYR A 43 -19.49 -1.04 2.28
C TYR A 43 -18.55 -0.05 2.98
N GLY A 44 -19.09 0.84 3.80
CA GLY A 44 -18.35 1.80 4.61
C GLY A 44 -18.43 3.23 4.11
N ALA A 45 -17.77 4.13 4.85
CA ALA A 45 -17.82 5.55 4.56
C ALA A 45 -17.18 5.91 3.21
N GLY A 46 -17.82 6.85 2.51
CA GLY A 46 -17.37 7.40 1.23
C GLY A 46 -17.91 6.67 -0.01
N TYR A 47 -18.71 5.63 0.17
CA TYR A 47 -19.40 4.96 -0.94
C TYR A 47 -20.71 5.67 -1.28
N PHE A 48 -21.01 5.71 -2.57
CA PHE A 48 -22.27 6.19 -3.13
C PHE A 48 -22.74 5.29 -4.26
N PHE A 49 -24.04 5.22 -4.51
CA PHE A 49 -24.58 4.43 -5.61
C PHE A 49 -24.23 5.03 -6.96
N ILE A 50 -23.81 4.18 -7.90
CA ILE A 50 -23.75 4.55 -9.31
C ILE A 50 -25.20 4.72 -9.80
N PRO A 51 -25.56 5.87 -10.40
CA PRO A 51 -26.93 6.14 -10.85
C PRO A 51 -27.50 5.02 -11.73
N GLY A 52 -28.71 4.56 -11.42
CA GLY A 52 -29.38 3.50 -12.16
C GLY A 52 -28.93 2.07 -11.82
N THR A 53 -28.10 1.88 -10.78
CA THR A 53 -27.62 0.56 -10.35
C THR A 53 -27.73 0.38 -8.83
N GLU A 54 -27.50 -0.85 -8.37
CA GLU A 54 -27.27 -1.22 -6.96
C GLU A 54 -25.77 -1.32 -6.62
N THR A 55 -24.89 -0.92 -7.55
CA THR A 55 -23.45 -0.90 -7.34
C THR A 55 -23.03 0.37 -6.62
N CYS A 56 -22.26 0.19 -5.56
CA CYS A 56 -21.66 1.28 -4.82
C CYS A 56 -20.27 1.57 -5.37
N LEU A 57 -19.92 2.85 -5.46
CA LEU A 57 -18.66 3.39 -5.93
C LEU A 57 -18.07 4.28 -4.83
N LYS A 58 -16.76 4.15 -4.61
CA LYS A 58 -15.98 5.06 -3.80
C LYS A 58 -14.83 5.60 -4.65
N ILE A 59 -14.69 6.92 -4.62
CA ILE A 59 -13.57 7.62 -5.24
C ILE A 59 -12.74 8.21 -4.11
N GLY A 60 -11.44 8.02 -4.20
CA GLY A 60 -10.48 8.66 -3.32
C GLY A 60 -9.15 8.84 -4.02
N GLY A 61 -8.14 9.26 -3.28
CA GLY A 61 -6.82 9.37 -3.85
C GLY A 61 -5.82 10.01 -2.93
N ARG A 62 -4.68 10.34 -3.51
CA ARG A 62 -3.69 11.21 -2.86
C ARG A 62 -2.92 12.03 -3.87
N VAL A 63 -2.46 13.17 -3.40
CA VAL A 63 -1.41 13.95 -4.06
C VAL A 63 -0.23 14.02 -3.09
N ARG A 64 0.94 13.66 -3.60
CA ARG A 64 2.20 13.62 -2.88
C ARG A 64 3.22 14.42 -3.65
N THR A 65 3.99 15.24 -2.96
CA THR A 65 5.14 15.93 -3.52
C THR A 65 6.27 15.89 -2.52
N GLU A 66 7.49 15.63 -2.99
CA GLU A 66 8.64 15.45 -2.12
C GLU A 66 9.91 15.99 -2.77
N GLY A 67 10.75 16.56 -1.91
CA GLY A 67 12.14 16.84 -2.24
C GLY A 67 13.01 15.71 -1.71
N GLU A 68 13.87 15.19 -2.57
CA GLU A 68 14.80 14.11 -2.26
C GLU A 68 16.25 14.62 -2.38
N TRP A 69 17.10 14.22 -1.44
CA TRP A 69 18.52 14.53 -1.39
C TRP A 69 19.30 13.22 -1.44
N TYR A 70 20.21 13.10 -2.40
CA TYR A 70 20.87 11.82 -2.70
C TYR A 70 19.82 10.69 -2.90
N ASP A 71 20.21 9.42 -2.81
CA ASP A 71 19.31 8.29 -3.06
C ASP A 71 19.75 7.09 -2.22
N ALA A 72 18.89 6.62 -1.32
CA ALA A 72 19.16 5.50 -0.40
C ALA A 72 19.39 4.16 -1.13
N TYR A 73 19.04 4.08 -2.41
CA TYR A 73 19.19 2.91 -3.28
C TYR A 73 20.38 3.07 -4.25
N ASN A 74 21.08 4.21 -4.21
CA ASN A 74 22.14 4.51 -5.16
C ASN A 74 23.34 5.26 -4.55
N ALA A 75 24.41 4.51 -4.30
CA ALA A 75 25.72 4.99 -3.86
C ALA A 75 26.35 6.12 -4.70
N ASN A 76 25.99 6.23 -5.98
CA ASN A 76 26.53 7.24 -6.89
C ASN A 76 25.60 8.43 -7.12
N SER A 77 24.40 8.43 -6.54
CA SER A 77 23.54 9.63 -6.59
C SER A 77 24.28 10.80 -5.95
N ARG A 78 24.28 11.95 -6.62
CA ARG A 78 24.82 13.23 -6.13
C ARG A 78 23.80 14.34 -6.29
N ASN A 79 22.52 13.98 -6.30
CA ASN A 79 21.42 14.92 -6.50
C ASN A 79 21.35 15.88 -5.31
N GLY A 80 21.46 17.18 -5.61
CA GLY A 80 21.40 18.24 -4.61
C GLY A 80 19.98 18.53 -4.12
N THR A 81 18.98 18.46 -5.00
CA THR A 81 17.55 18.38 -4.69
C THR A 81 16.90 17.76 -5.92
N LEU A 82 16.23 16.62 -5.76
CA LEU A 82 15.42 16.00 -6.80
C LEU A 82 13.94 16.18 -6.42
N TRP A 83 13.15 16.80 -7.29
CA TRP A 83 11.71 16.98 -7.01
C TRP A 83 10.87 15.89 -7.66
N HIS A 84 10.10 15.17 -6.84
CA HIS A 84 9.23 14.09 -7.28
C HIS A 84 7.78 14.36 -6.85
N THR A 85 6.83 14.18 -7.78
CA THR A 85 5.40 14.41 -7.53
C THR A 85 4.59 13.21 -8.03
N ARG A 86 3.74 12.70 -7.15
CA ARG A 86 2.85 11.57 -7.40
C ARG A 86 1.40 11.97 -7.19
N ALA A 87 0.55 11.63 -8.15
CA ALA A 87 -0.89 11.65 -7.98
C ALA A 87 -1.43 10.22 -8.10
N GLU A 88 -2.36 9.85 -7.23
CA GLU A 88 -3.09 8.59 -7.33
C GLU A 88 -4.59 8.82 -7.28
N LEU A 89 -5.32 8.12 -8.14
CA LEU A 89 -6.77 8.05 -8.16
C LEU A 89 -7.21 6.62 -7.82
N TYR A 90 -8.01 6.49 -6.78
CA TYR A 90 -8.58 5.22 -6.33
C TYR A 90 -10.04 5.14 -6.76
N ILE A 91 -10.40 4.02 -7.36
CA ILE A 91 -11.76 3.70 -7.77
C ILE A 91 -12.09 2.32 -7.22
N ASP A 92 -12.97 2.29 -6.23
CA ASP A 92 -13.46 1.05 -5.62
C ASP A 92 -14.93 0.87 -5.92
N THR A 93 -15.34 -0.34 -6.30
CA THR A 93 -16.77 -0.66 -6.44
C THR A 93 -17.14 -1.88 -5.60
N ALA A 94 -18.41 -1.95 -5.22
CA ALA A 94 -18.95 -3.08 -4.47
C ALA A 94 -20.43 -3.30 -4.78
N SER A 95 -20.82 -4.57 -4.89
CA SER A 95 -22.21 -5.02 -5.05
C SER A 95 -22.45 -6.30 -4.26
N ASP A 96 -23.65 -6.46 -3.75
CA ASP A 96 -24.04 -7.69 -3.03
C ASP A 96 -24.34 -8.79 -4.03
N THR A 97 -23.93 -10.00 -3.67
CA THR A 97 -24.22 -11.23 -4.40
C THR A 97 -24.59 -12.32 -3.39
N GLU A 98 -25.10 -13.45 -3.86
CA GLU A 98 -25.37 -14.62 -3.04
C GLU A 98 -24.12 -15.22 -2.37
N TYR A 99 -22.92 -14.87 -2.84
CA TYR A 99 -21.63 -15.31 -2.28
C TYR A 99 -20.96 -14.23 -1.39
N GLY A 100 -21.68 -13.14 -1.09
CA GLY A 100 -21.16 -11.98 -0.38
C GLY A 100 -20.79 -10.83 -1.31
N PRO A 101 -20.05 -9.82 -0.83
CA PRO A 101 -19.76 -8.63 -1.61
C PRO A 101 -18.77 -8.92 -2.74
N LEU A 102 -19.18 -8.69 -3.99
CA LEU A 102 -18.30 -8.60 -5.15
C LEU A 102 -17.68 -7.21 -5.18
N LYS A 103 -16.35 -7.14 -5.11
CA LYS A 103 -15.62 -5.86 -5.07
C LYS A 103 -14.64 -5.74 -6.21
N THR A 104 -14.41 -4.50 -6.65
CA THR A 104 -13.27 -4.16 -7.49
C THR A 104 -12.44 -3.05 -6.83
N ASN A 105 -11.14 -3.08 -7.06
CA ASN A 105 -10.22 -2.04 -6.63
C ASN A 105 -9.28 -1.68 -7.78
N THR A 106 -9.27 -0.40 -8.16
CA THR A 106 -8.42 0.13 -9.21
C THR A 106 -7.66 1.35 -8.70
N VAL A 107 -6.35 1.39 -8.95
CA VAL A 107 -5.48 2.52 -8.61
C VAL A 107 -4.71 2.96 -9.85
N TYR A 108 -4.99 4.19 -10.29
CA TYR A 108 -4.17 4.86 -11.30
C TYR A 108 -3.13 5.71 -10.60
N ARG A 109 -1.88 5.62 -11.05
CA ARG A 109 -0.76 6.39 -10.52
C ARG A 109 -0.10 7.18 -11.64
N TRP A 110 0.18 8.45 -11.36
CA TRP A 110 0.99 9.31 -12.19
C TRP A 110 2.19 9.78 -11.38
N ASP A 111 3.39 9.63 -11.95
CA ASP A 111 4.63 10.09 -11.37
C ASP A 111 5.29 11.07 -12.33
N TRP A 112 5.63 12.25 -11.81
CA TRP A 112 6.41 13.25 -12.51
C TRP A 112 7.66 13.56 -11.69
N GLN A 113 8.81 13.51 -12.33
CA GLN A 113 10.10 13.80 -11.73
C GLN A 113 10.78 14.91 -12.52
N GLU A 114 11.15 15.98 -11.81
CA GLU A 114 11.94 17.14 -12.23
C GLU A 114 12.24 17.29 -13.73
N GLY A 115 11.31 17.90 -14.47
CA GLY A 115 11.47 18.25 -15.89
C GLY A 115 11.30 17.08 -16.87
N GLY A 116 11.09 15.86 -16.38
CA GLY A 116 10.82 14.67 -17.17
C GLY A 116 9.38 14.56 -17.68
N SER A 117 9.11 13.49 -18.43
CA SER A 117 7.75 13.12 -18.80
C SER A 117 7.00 12.49 -17.63
N THR A 118 5.69 12.69 -17.58
CA THR A 118 4.84 12.03 -16.58
C THR A 118 4.68 10.55 -16.94
N SER A 119 5.15 9.66 -16.08
CA SER A 119 4.85 8.23 -16.19
C SER A 119 3.44 7.95 -15.67
N THR A 120 2.75 6.99 -16.31
CA THR A 120 1.39 6.58 -15.92
C THR A 120 1.37 5.08 -15.70
N LYS A 121 0.76 4.64 -14.59
CA LYS A 121 0.71 3.24 -14.19
C LYS A 121 -0.69 2.84 -13.74
N LEU A 122 -1.16 1.69 -14.23
CA LEU A 122 -2.24 0.94 -13.58
C LEU A 122 -1.62 0.18 -12.41
N LEU A 123 -1.61 0.80 -11.23
CA LEU A 123 -0.91 0.26 -10.06
C LEU A 123 -1.61 -1.01 -9.58
N TRP A 124 -2.91 -0.93 -9.31
CA TRP A 124 -3.77 -2.06 -8.94
C TRP A 124 -5.00 -2.10 -9.84
N ALA A 125 -5.48 -3.31 -10.13
CA ALA A 125 -6.71 -3.56 -10.86
C ALA A 125 -7.16 -5.01 -10.61
N ASN A 126 -8.06 -5.21 -9.66
CA ASN A 126 -8.45 -6.54 -9.21
C ASN A 126 -9.94 -6.64 -8.89
N ILE A 127 -10.42 -7.88 -8.87
CA ILE A 127 -11.77 -8.30 -8.50
C ILE A 127 -11.64 -9.23 -7.30
N SER A 128 -12.50 -9.08 -6.29
CA SER A 128 -12.55 -9.98 -5.15
C SER A 128 -13.98 -10.40 -4.78
N LEU A 129 -14.12 -11.66 -4.37
CA LEU A 129 -15.38 -12.28 -3.95
C LEU A 129 -15.09 -13.48 -3.05
N ALA A 130 -15.79 -13.61 -1.92
CA ALA A 130 -15.75 -14.80 -1.06
C ALA A 130 -14.33 -15.29 -0.68
N GLY A 131 -13.39 -14.35 -0.47
CA GLY A 131 -11.99 -14.67 -0.14
C GLY A 131 -11.07 -14.88 -1.35
N PHE A 132 -11.63 -15.00 -2.55
CA PHE A 132 -10.86 -15.00 -3.79
C PHE A 132 -10.53 -13.58 -4.25
N THR A 133 -9.35 -13.42 -4.85
CA THR A 133 -8.93 -12.21 -5.56
C THR A 133 -8.29 -12.58 -6.88
N VAL A 134 -8.64 -11.89 -7.96
CA VAL A 134 -8.01 -12.04 -9.27
C VAL A 134 -7.65 -10.68 -9.86
N GLY A 135 -6.47 -10.56 -10.44
CA GLY A 135 -6.01 -9.36 -11.15
C GLY A 135 -4.68 -8.83 -10.63
N LYS A 136 -4.39 -7.56 -10.91
CA LYS A 136 -3.11 -6.93 -10.60
C LYS A 136 -3.09 -6.32 -9.20
N LEU A 137 -2.14 -6.76 -8.39
CA LEU A 137 -1.88 -6.33 -7.02
C LEU A 137 -0.38 -6.51 -6.70
N ASP A 138 0.07 -6.05 -5.54
CA ASP A 138 1.36 -6.49 -5.02
C ASP A 138 1.30 -7.97 -4.61
N SER A 139 2.43 -8.68 -4.65
CA SER A 139 2.47 -10.11 -4.27
C SER A 139 1.92 -10.32 -2.86
N GLN A 140 1.26 -11.45 -2.62
CA GLN A 140 0.89 -11.84 -1.27
C GLN A 140 2.10 -11.99 -0.36
N TYR A 141 3.29 -12.27 -0.92
CA TYR A 141 4.56 -12.29 -0.21
C TYR A 141 4.82 -10.97 0.56
N ASN A 142 4.27 -9.85 0.07
CA ASN A 142 4.30 -8.54 0.73
C ASN A 142 2.95 -8.17 1.34
N LEU A 143 1.83 -8.27 0.60
CA LEU A 143 0.52 -7.85 1.10
C LEU A 143 0.05 -8.63 2.32
N TYR A 144 0.23 -9.95 2.32
CA TYR A 144 -0.16 -10.79 3.46
C TYR A 144 0.80 -10.63 4.64
N MET A 145 2.10 -10.53 4.37
CA MET A 145 3.15 -10.36 5.39
C MET A 145 3.17 -8.95 6.01
N GLY A 146 2.72 -7.94 5.28
CA GLY A 146 2.98 -6.53 5.58
C GLY A 146 4.35 -6.08 5.05
N TYR A 147 4.38 -4.88 4.45
CA TYR A 147 5.60 -4.22 3.96
C TYR A 147 6.63 -3.99 5.06
N ALA A 148 7.90 -3.85 4.68
CA ALA A 148 9.05 -3.82 5.59
C ALA A 148 8.88 -2.91 6.80
N GLY A 149 8.45 -1.65 6.67
CA GLY A 149 8.20 -0.81 7.85
C GLY A 149 7.51 0.52 7.58
N ASN A 150 7.36 1.33 8.63
CA ASN A 150 6.64 2.62 8.56
C ASN A 150 7.61 3.78 8.32
N VAL A 151 8.45 3.64 7.30
CA VAL A 151 9.36 4.67 6.78
C VAL A 151 9.18 4.80 5.26
N ILE A 152 9.70 5.84 4.63
CA ILE A 152 9.58 6.08 3.19
C ILE A 152 10.47 5.11 2.42
N ASN A 153 11.74 5.00 2.80
CA ASN A 153 12.72 4.09 2.22
C ASN A 153 12.76 2.79 3.04
N ASP A 154 11.65 2.06 3.06
CA ASP A 154 11.50 0.84 3.86
C ASP A 154 12.02 -0.41 3.16
N ASP A 155 12.18 -0.37 1.84
CA ASP A 155 12.53 -1.52 1.01
C ASP A 155 13.91 -1.41 0.33
N VAL A 156 14.82 -0.61 0.90
CA VAL A 156 16.23 -0.53 0.46
C VAL A 156 16.84 -1.93 0.42
N VAL A 157 16.63 -2.70 1.49
CA VAL A 157 16.75 -4.15 1.44
C VAL A 157 15.44 -4.70 0.91
N TYR A 158 15.48 -5.23 -0.30
CA TYR A 158 14.34 -5.71 -1.08
C TYR A 158 13.43 -6.64 -0.27
N ASP A 159 12.13 -6.36 -0.14
CA ASP A 159 11.22 -7.16 0.68
C ASP A 159 10.41 -8.19 -0.11
N GLY A 160 10.35 -8.08 -1.44
CA GLY A 160 9.64 -9.03 -2.30
C GLY A 160 9.02 -8.39 -3.54
N PRO A 161 8.36 -9.19 -4.39
CA PRO A 161 7.81 -8.70 -5.64
C PRO A 161 6.56 -7.84 -5.40
N LYS A 162 6.41 -6.82 -6.23
CA LYS A 162 5.26 -5.90 -6.23
C LYS A 162 4.64 -5.91 -7.63
N GLU A 163 3.37 -5.52 -7.72
CA GLU A 163 2.70 -5.23 -8.98
C GLU A 163 2.67 -6.34 -10.05
N LEU A 164 2.05 -7.46 -9.73
CA LEU A 164 1.87 -8.61 -10.62
C LEU A 164 0.41 -9.06 -10.70
N ASN A 165 0.08 -9.81 -11.74
CA ASN A 165 -1.22 -10.50 -11.80
C ASN A 165 -1.20 -11.71 -10.88
N GLN A 166 -2.29 -11.91 -10.15
CA GLN A 166 -2.42 -13.03 -9.24
C GLN A 166 -3.84 -13.60 -9.22
N PHE A 167 -3.93 -14.88 -8.88
CA PHE A 167 -5.14 -15.55 -8.45
C PHE A 167 -4.93 -16.08 -7.03
N THR A 168 -5.62 -15.47 -6.08
CA THR A 168 -5.36 -15.65 -4.64
C THR A 168 -6.62 -16.14 -3.95
N TYR A 169 -6.45 -17.03 -2.97
CA TYR A 169 -7.47 -17.32 -1.97
C TYR A 169 -6.92 -16.99 -0.58
N LYS A 170 -7.67 -16.18 0.17
CA LYS A 170 -7.39 -15.85 1.56
C LYS A 170 -8.46 -16.45 2.47
N TYR A 171 -8.00 -17.17 3.48
CA TYR A 171 -8.83 -17.74 4.53
C TYR A 171 -8.66 -16.97 5.84
N ASP A 172 -9.77 -16.72 6.51
CA ASP A 172 -9.83 -16.16 7.87
C ASP A 172 -10.78 -17.05 8.69
N ALA A 173 -10.24 -17.67 9.75
CA ALA A 173 -11.01 -18.56 10.62
C ALA A 173 -11.86 -17.81 11.65
N GLY A 174 -11.73 -16.48 11.75
CA GLY A 174 -12.43 -15.66 12.74
C GLY A 174 -11.91 -15.79 14.18
N ASN A 175 -10.89 -16.62 14.41
CA ASN A 175 -10.27 -16.86 15.73
C ASN A 175 -8.82 -16.36 15.82
N GLY A 176 -8.42 -15.48 14.88
CA GLY A 176 -7.06 -14.95 14.76
C GLY A 176 -6.15 -15.74 13.82
N PHE A 177 -6.51 -16.98 13.43
CA PHE A 177 -5.80 -17.72 12.38
C PHE A 177 -6.22 -17.25 10.99
N THR A 178 -5.23 -17.03 10.13
CA THR A 178 -5.42 -16.70 8.72
C THR A 178 -4.45 -17.49 7.86
N ALA A 179 -4.80 -17.72 6.60
CA ALA A 179 -3.93 -18.33 5.60
C ALA A 179 -4.15 -17.70 4.22
N VAL A 180 -3.16 -17.81 3.36
CA VAL A 180 -3.21 -17.36 1.97
C VAL A 180 -2.51 -18.35 1.06
N ILE A 181 -3.07 -18.55 -0.12
CA ILE A 181 -2.38 -19.20 -1.25
C ILE A 181 -2.64 -18.37 -2.51
N SER A 182 -1.61 -18.22 -3.34
CA SER A 182 -1.62 -17.37 -4.51
C SER A 182 -0.86 -18.04 -5.65
N LEU A 183 -1.44 -18.02 -6.84
CA LEU A 183 -0.74 -18.25 -8.10
C LEU A 183 -0.44 -16.88 -8.69
N GLU A 184 0.84 -16.59 -8.87
CA GLU A 184 1.33 -15.26 -9.24
C GLU A 184 2.05 -15.31 -10.59
N ASP A 185 1.88 -14.28 -11.39
CA ASP A 185 2.54 -14.19 -12.69
C ASP A 185 4.06 -14.14 -12.51
N SER A 186 4.77 -15.10 -13.11
CA SER A 186 6.23 -15.21 -13.16
C SER A 186 6.88 -14.17 -14.09
N ASN A 187 6.07 -13.33 -14.75
CA ASN A 187 6.40 -12.22 -15.65
C ASN A 187 6.76 -12.66 -17.09
N SER A 188 6.05 -12.09 -18.07
CA SER A 188 6.13 -12.40 -19.51
C SER A 188 6.84 -11.32 -20.34
N SER A 189 7.67 -10.47 -19.71
CA SER A 189 8.39 -9.39 -20.41
C SER A 189 9.41 -9.92 -21.42
N ALA A 190 9.57 -9.19 -22.54
CA ALA A 190 10.54 -9.52 -23.60
C ALA A 190 12.00 -9.20 -23.22
N ASP A 191 12.21 -8.29 -22.25
CA ASP A 191 13.52 -7.93 -21.71
C ASP A 191 13.71 -8.49 -20.29
N THR A 192 14.95 -8.87 -19.98
CA THR A 192 15.42 -9.38 -18.68
C THR A 192 15.43 -8.31 -17.57
N SER A 193 14.92 -7.10 -17.83
CA SER A 193 14.80 -6.03 -16.84
C SER A 193 13.41 -6.06 -16.19
N SER A 194 13.34 -6.63 -14.99
CA SER A 194 12.14 -6.63 -14.16
C SER A 194 11.78 -5.24 -13.66
N TYR A 195 10.55 -5.08 -13.16
CA TYR A 195 9.98 -3.89 -12.50
C TYR A 195 10.89 -3.27 -11.40
N GLY A 196 11.97 -2.60 -11.81
CA GLY A 196 13.07 -2.17 -10.94
C GLY A 196 13.90 -3.29 -10.33
N GLY A 197 13.59 -4.56 -10.61
CA GLY A 197 14.11 -5.74 -9.92
C GLY A 197 15.24 -6.49 -10.62
N ALA A 198 16.12 -7.09 -9.82
CA ALA A 198 17.35 -7.76 -10.23
C ALA A 198 17.25 -9.23 -10.66
N TRP A 199 16.09 -9.87 -10.44
CA TRP A 199 15.89 -11.30 -10.73
C TRP A 199 15.65 -11.55 -12.21
N ARG A 200 15.92 -12.80 -12.66
CA ARG A 200 15.80 -13.18 -14.07
C ARG A 200 14.34 -13.23 -14.51
N THR A 201 14.06 -12.66 -15.67
CA THR A 201 12.80 -12.86 -16.40
C THR A 201 13.13 -13.39 -17.78
N GLY A 202 12.50 -14.49 -18.17
CA GLY A 202 12.70 -15.10 -19.47
C GLY A 202 11.36 -15.46 -20.08
N LYS A 203 10.95 -14.76 -21.14
CA LYS A 203 9.73 -15.13 -21.89
C LYS A 203 9.75 -16.59 -22.37
N ALA A 204 10.94 -17.14 -22.62
CA ALA A 204 11.12 -18.54 -23.01
C ALA A 204 10.80 -19.53 -21.86
N ASP A 205 10.99 -19.10 -20.61
CA ASP A 205 10.84 -19.91 -19.40
C ASP A 205 9.50 -19.62 -18.68
N HIS A 206 8.65 -18.77 -19.27
CA HIS A 206 7.31 -18.44 -18.78
C HIS A 206 6.31 -19.55 -19.16
N TYR A 207 6.35 -20.68 -18.45
CA TYR A 207 5.42 -21.80 -18.65
C TYR A 207 4.61 -22.18 -17.41
N ALA A 208 5.05 -21.75 -16.21
CA ALA A 208 4.36 -21.98 -14.94
C ALA A 208 4.21 -20.65 -14.16
N PRO A 209 3.13 -20.50 -13.37
CA PRO A 209 3.03 -19.41 -12.42
C PRO A 209 3.95 -19.66 -11.22
N ASP A 210 4.30 -18.58 -10.53
CA ASP A 210 4.91 -18.66 -9.21
C ASP A 210 3.86 -19.02 -8.17
N VAL A 211 4.27 -19.71 -7.11
CA VAL A 211 3.40 -20.10 -6.00
C VAL A 211 3.81 -19.37 -4.74
N VAL A 212 2.85 -18.70 -4.11
CA VAL A 212 3.02 -18.06 -2.79
C VAL A 212 2.02 -18.65 -1.82
N ALA A 213 2.47 -19.03 -0.64
CA ALA A 213 1.60 -19.53 0.42
C ALA A 213 2.09 -19.07 1.79
N GLY A 214 1.15 -18.73 2.67
CA GLY A 214 1.46 -18.25 4.00
C GLY A 214 0.36 -18.51 5.00
N ALA A 215 0.73 -18.44 6.27
CA ALA A 215 -0.18 -18.57 7.41
C ALA A 215 0.24 -17.62 8.53
N GLY A 216 -0.71 -17.30 9.39
CA GLY A 216 -0.49 -16.31 10.43
C GLY A 216 -1.50 -16.44 11.55
N TYR A 217 -1.11 -15.97 12.71
CA TYR A 217 -1.90 -16.02 13.92
C TYR A 217 -1.77 -14.72 14.71
N LYS A 218 -2.91 -14.14 15.06
CA LYS A 218 -2.98 -12.97 15.94
C LYS A 218 -3.47 -13.36 17.33
N ALA A 219 -2.69 -13.01 18.35
CA ALA A 219 -3.02 -13.23 19.75
C ALA A 219 -2.73 -11.97 20.58
N GLY A 220 -3.78 -11.24 20.94
CA GLY A 220 -3.65 -9.99 21.70
C GLY A 220 -2.81 -8.95 20.96
N ALA A 221 -1.74 -8.50 21.62
CA ALA A 221 -0.78 -7.52 21.09
C ALA A 221 0.15 -8.10 20.00
N TRP A 222 0.17 -9.42 19.81
CA TRP A 222 1.15 -10.09 18.95
C TRP A 222 0.52 -10.63 17.68
N THR A 223 1.22 -10.48 16.56
CA THR A 223 0.87 -11.14 15.30
C THR A 223 2.11 -11.85 14.76
N LEU A 224 2.02 -13.16 14.51
CA LEU A 224 3.04 -13.95 13.83
C LEU A 224 2.54 -14.30 12.42
N ARG A 225 3.38 -14.11 11.41
CA ARG A 225 3.11 -14.51 10.02
C ARG A 225 4.32 -15.21 9.43
N VAL A 226 4.09 -16.22 8.60
CA VAL A 226 5.09 -16.90 7.78
C VAL A 226 4.56 -16.99 6.36
N ILE A 227 5.41 -16.73 5.38
CA ILE A 227 5.06 -16.82 3.96
C ILE A 227 6.26 -17.34 3.17
N GLY A 228 6.01 -18.18 2.17
CA GLY A 228 7.00 -18.63 1.21
C GLY A 228 6.56 -18.29 -0.20
N GLY A 229 7.53 -18.02 -1.08
CA GLY A 229 7.33 -17.86 -2.51
C GLY A 229 8.31 -18.73 -3.29
N TYR A 230 7.85 -19.33 -4.37
CA TYR A 230 8.65 -20.13 -5.31
C TYR A 230 8.65 -19.48 -6.68
N ASP A 231 9.84 -19.12 -7.16
CA ASP A 231 10.12 -18.56 -8.48
C ASP A 231 10.33 -19.70 -9.48
N SER A 232 9.36 -19.88 -10.36
CA SER A 232 9.34 -20.94 -11.36
C SER A 232 10.37 -20.77 -12.48
N ILE A 233 10.91 -19.57 -12.69
CA ILE A 233 11.89 -19.28 -13.75
C ILE A 233 13.30 -19.66 -13.28
N VAL A 234 13.62 -19.34 -12.02
CA VAL A 234 14.94 -19.62 -11.43
C VAL A 234 14.98 -20.99 -10.73
N GLU A 235 13.82 -21.62 -10.53
CA GLU A 235 13.64 -22.87 -9.80
C GLU A 235 14.11 -22.78 -8.33
N GLU A 236 13.95 -21.60 -7.72
CA GLU A 236 14.34 -21.29 -6.35
C GLU A 236 13.22 -20.54 -5.63
N GLY A 237 13.33 -20.38 -4.32
CA GLY A 237 12.35 -19.66 -3.53
C GLY A 237 12.94 -18.92 -2.34
N ALA A 238 12.05 -18.35 -1.54
CA ALA A 238 12.42 -17.76 -0.27
C ALA A 238 11.26 -17.82 0.71
N ILE A 239 11.60 -17.80 2.00
CA ILE A 239 10.64 -17.81 3.12
C ILE A 239 10.87 -16.55 3.96
N LYS A 240 9.80 -15.85 4.33
CA LYS A 240 9.80 -14.80 5.35
C LYS A 240 8.97 -15.22 6.56
N ALA A 241 9.43 -14.79 7.73
CA ALA A 241 8.65 -14.80 8.96
C ALA A 241 8.68 -13.42 9.59
N ARG A 242 7.56 -12.99 10.17
CA ARG A 242 7.43 -11.69 10.84
C ARG A 242 6.64 -11.80 12.12
N ILE A 243 7.14 -11.14 13.15
CA ILE A 243 6.43 -10.90 14.40
C ILE A 243 6.19 -9.40 14.51
N ASP A 244 4.93 -9.01 14.69
CA ASP A 244 4.51 -7.66 15.02
C ASP A 244 4.03 -7.60 16.47
N ALA A 245 4.37 -6.51 17.16
CA ALA A 245 3.93 -6.19 18.50
C ALA A 245 3.25 -4.82 18.53
N ASP A 246 2.02 -4.76 19.04
CA ASP A 246 1.22 -3.54 19.17
C ASP A 246 0.84 -3.29 20.64
N PHE A 247 1.53 -2.33 21.26
CA PHE A 247 1.31 -1.91 22.64
C PHE A 247 0.63 -0.53 22.71
N GLY A 248 -0.17 -0.18 21.69
CA GLY A 248 -0.84 1.12 21.60
C GLY A 248 0.09 2.16 20.98
N ASP A 249 0.62 3.07 21.80
CA ASP A 249 1.49 4.16 21.33
C ASP A 249 2.84 3.66 20.82
N PHE A 250 3.28 2.48 21.29
CA PHE A 250 4.50 1.82 20.83
C PHE A 250 4.16 0.59 20.00
N LYS A 251 4.73 0.50 18.80
CA LYS A 251 4.65 -0.66 17.92
C LYS A 251 6.03 -1.05 17.44
N ALA A 252 6.28 -2.34 17.30
CA ALA A 252 7.55 -2.85 16.80
C ALA A 252 7.35 -4.09 15.95
N PHE A 253 8.31 -4.39 15.09
CA PHE A 253 8.32 -5.63 14.33
C PHE A 253 9.74 -6.18 14.17
N LEU A 254 9.80 -7.49 13.97
CA LEU A 254 10.99 -8.20 13.53
C LEU A 254 10.58 -9.12 12.38
N MET A 255 11.24 -8.97 11.24
CA MET A 255 11.05 -9.78 10.05
C MET A 255 12.39 -10.40 9.65
N GLY A 256 12.39 -11.69 9.33
CA GLY A 256 13.54 -12.40 8.80
C GLY A 256 13.16 -13.13 7.51
N GLY A 257 14.08 -13.16 6.57
CA GLY A 257 13.98 -13.84 5.29
C GLY A 257 15.11 -14.85 5.12
N TRP A 258 14.81 -15.99 4.50
CA TRP A 258 15.77 -17.01 4.12
C TRP A 258 15.60 -17.35 2.64
N ASN A 259 16.69 -17.33 1.89
CA ASN A 259 16.76 -17.70 0.48
C ASN A 259 17.12 -19.18 0.36
N THR A 260 16.46 -19.93 -0.53
CA THR A 260 16.75 -21.37 -0.69
C THR A 260 18.13 -21.65 -1.27
N ASP A 261 18.65 -20.72 -2.07
CA ASP A 261 20.00 -20.75 -2.64
C ASP A 261 20.57 -19.32 -2.63
N GLY A 262 21.42 -19.02 -1.64
CA GLY A 262 22.02 -17.69 -1.44
C GLY A 262 22.87 -17.22 -2.61
N ASP A 263 23.36 -18.13 -3.46
CA ASP A 263 24.14 -17.82 -4.66
C ASP A 263 23.27 -17.47 -5.87
N LYS A 264 21.94 -17.56 -5.75
CA LYS A 264 20.98 -17.21 -6.80
C LYS A 264 20.02 -16.13 -6.37
N LEU A 265 19.92 -15.08 -7.18
CA LEU A 265 18.82 -14.12 -7.10
C LEU A 265 17.55 -14.76 -7.67
N ASN A 266 16.53 -14.90 -6.82
CA ASN A 266 15.16 -15.19 -7.25
C ASN A 266 14.24 -14.01 -6.92
N LYS A 267 13.03 -14.05 -7.47
CA LYS A 267 12.01 -13.02 -7.30
C LYS A 267 11.64 -12.71 -5.85
N TYR A 268 11.78 -13.65 -4.93
CA TYR A 268 11.38 -13.52 -3.52
C TYR A 268 12.53 -13.17 -2.56
N ALA A 269 13.79 -13.30 -3.01
CA ALA A 269 15.03 -12.86 -2.35
C ALA A 269 15.89 -12.01 -3.30
N GLY A 270 15.24 -11.05 -3.97
CA GLY A 270 15.82 -10.24 -5.02
C GLY A 270 16.54 -8.98 -4.55
N SER A 271 16.65 -8.00 -5.46
CA SER A 271 17.26 -6.70 -5.22
C SER A 271 16.69 -5.65 -6.16
N TYR A 272 16.70 -4.37 -5.76
CA TYR A 272 16.49 -3.24 -6.67
C TYR A 272 17.82 -2.68 -7.24
N LEU A 273 18.96 -3.23 -6.81
CA LEU A 273 20.29 -2.64 -6.99
C LEU A 273 21.03 -3.13 -8.24
N ASN A 274 20.54 -4.17 -8.93
CA ASN A 274 21.28 -4.80 -10.03
C ASN A 274 21.37 -3.94 -11.30
N SER A 275 20.40 -3.05 -11.52
CA SER A 275 20.50 -2.02 -12.58
C SER A 275 21.49 -0.90 -12.21
N ASN A 276 21.95 -0.86 -10.96
CA ASN A 276 22.86 0.14 -10.43
C ASN A 276 24.22 -0.47 -10.05
N ARG A 277 25.11 -0.57 -11.05
CA ARG A 277 26.50 -1.07 -10.87
C ARG A 277 27.31 -0.34 -9.79
N SER A 278 26.83 0.81 -9.34
CA SER A 278 27.42 1.61 -8.27
C SER A 278 27.20 1.03 -6.88
N ALA A 279 26.03 0.44 -6.65
CA ALA A 279 25.65 -0.18 -5.38
C ALA A 279 25.88 -1.71 -5.42
N CYS A 280 25.91 -2.30 -6.61
CA CYS A 280 26.30 -3.69 -6.79
C CYS A 280 27.17 -3.90 -8.06
N PRO A 281 28.51 -3.83 -7.94
CA PRO A 281 29.41 -3.95 -9.08
C PRO A 281 29.52 -5.38 -9.65
N THR A 282 29.15 -6.40 -8.87
CA THR A 282 29.32 -7.82 -9.23
C THR A 282 28.16 -8.40 -10.05
N ASN A 283 26.99 -7.73 -10.10
CA ASN A 283 25.79 -8.16 -10.84
C ASN A 283 25.43 -9.64 -10.56
N GLY A 284 24.80 -9.89 -9.41
CA GLY A 284 24.47 -11.25 -8.97
C GLY A 284 23.92 -11.32 -7.55
N ALA A 285 24.08 -12.48 -6.91
CA ALA A 285 23.61 -12.76 -5.54
C ALA A 285 24.07 -11.75 -4.49
N ASP A 286 25.28 -11.21 -4.62
CA ASP A 286 25.81 -10.17 -3.72
C ASP A 286 24.97 -8.88 -3.73
N CYS A 287 24.08 -8.69 -4.71
CA CYS A 287 23.19 -7.55 -4.75
C CYS A 287 21.91 -7.75 -3.92
N GLY A 288 21.57 -9.00 -3.58
CA GLY A 288 20.31 -9.38 -2.94
C GLY A 288 20.49 -9.72 -1.46
N TRP A 289 19.76 -10.73 -1.00
CA TRP A 289 19.84 -11.16 0.39
C TRP A 289 21.11 -11.95 0.69
N GLY A 290 21.65 -12.68 -0.29
CA GLY A 290 22.52 -13.83 -0.01
C GLY A 290 21.65 -14.93 0.62
N ASP A 291 22.16 -15.61 1.65
CA ASP A 291 21.41 -16.66 2.34
C ASP A 291 20.23 -16.14 3.17
N TRP A 292 20.32 -14.93 3.72
CA TRP A 292 19.31 -14.40 4.65
C TRP A 292 19.27 -12.87 4.66
N ALA A 293 18.14 -12.34 5.11
CA ALA A 293 17.97 -10.92 5.36
C ALA A 293 17.11 -10.70 6.60
N PHE A 294 17.24 -9.54 7.24
CA PHE A 294 16.33 -9.14 8.31
C PHE A 294 15.96 -7.67 8.22
N TRP A 295 14.80 -7.35 8.78
CA TRP A 295 14.27 -6.02 8.95
C TRP A 295 13.70 -5.93 10.36
N THR A 296 13.95 -4.82 11.03
CA THR A 296 13.30 -4.52 12.30
C THR A 296 13.06 -3.04 12.39
N GLY A 297 12.03 -2.66 13.13
CA GLY A 297 11.71 -1.27 13.31
C GLY A 297 10.68 -1.05 14.39
N ALA A 298 10.53 0.21 14.74
CA ALA A 298 9.58 0.63 15.74
C ALA A 298 8.96 1.98 15.39
N SER A 299 7.74 2.16 15.87
CA SER A 299 6.96 3.38 15.77
C SER A 299 6.53 3.80 17.17
N TYR A 300 6.69 5.09 17.49
CA TYR A 300 6.21 5.66 18.74
C TYR A 300 5.36 6.90 18.51
N GLN A 301 4.14 6.89 19.02
CA GLN A 301 3.20 7.99 18.95
C GLN A 301 3.54 9.04 20.03
N LEU A 302 4.31 10.06 19.66
CA LEU A 302 4.75 11.13 20.57
C LEU A 302 3.58 12.03 21.02
N THR A 303 2.67 12.34 20.11
CA THR A 303 1.44 13.12 20.34
C THR A 303 0.37 12.62 19.37
N PRO A 304 -0.92 12.97 19.50
CA PRO A 304 -1.95 12.57 18.52
C PRO A 304 -1.67 13.00 17.06
N LYS A 305 -0.76 13.94 16.83
CA LYS A 305 -0.39 14.46 15.52
C LYS A 305 1.03 14.11 15.09
N LEU A 306 1.84 13.50 15.96
CA LEU A 306 3.27 13.31 15.72
C LEU A 306 3.69 11.88 16.08
N GLN A 307 4.26 11.17 15.13
CA GLN A 307 4.78 9.82 15.29
C GLN A 307 6.23 9.80 14.82
N ALA A 308 7.11 9.17 15.59
CA ALA A 308 8.49 8.89 15.18
C ALA A 308 8.61 7.42 14.76
N ASN A 309 9.37 7.16 13.70
CA ASN A 309 9.63 5.82 13.21
C ASN A 309 11.13 5.61 12.99
N ALA A 310 11.58 4.38 13.22
CA ALA A 310 12.93 3.94 12.88
C ALA A 310 12.89 2.51 12.33
N GLN A 311 13.76 2.22 11.38
CA GLN A 311 13.93 0.91 10.79
C GLN A 311 15.42 0.63 10.57
N VAL A 312 15.82 -0.62 10.76
CA VAL A 312 17.11 -1.18 10.35
C VAL A 312 16.86 -2.44 9.54
N ALA A 313 17.63 -2.62 8.47
CA ALA A 313 17.66 -3.85 7.70
C ALA A 313 19.11 -4.25 7.37
N TYR A 314 19.34 -5.56 7.22
CA TYR A 314 20.63 -6.11 6.87
C TYR A 314 20.49 -7.40 6.07
N THR A 315 21.48 -7.72 5.25
CA THR A 315 21.55 -8.95 4.46
C THR A 315 22.85 -9.72 4.69
N ASP A 316 22.85 -11.00 4.35
CA ASP A 316 24.06 -11.83 4.29
C ASP A 316 25.09 -11.27 3.29
N SER A 317 24.60 -10.69 2.20
CA SER A 317 25.41 -9.91 1.24
C SER A 317 25.95 -8.58 1.81
N LYS A 318 25.79 -8.34 3.11
CA LYS A 318 26.29 -7.19 3.88
C LYS A 318 25.80 -5.85 3.37
N ILE A 319 24.55 -5.79 2.98
CA ILE A 319 23.86 -4.52 2.69
C ILE A 319 23.23 -4.07 4.00
N PHE A 320 23.66 -2.94 4.55
CA PHE A 320 23.08 -2.35 5.75
C PHE A 320 22.24 -1.13 5.39
N ALA A 321 21.04 -1.04 5.93
CA ALA A 321 20.18 0.14 5.80
C ALA A 321 19.61 0.55 7.16
N ALA A 322 19.68 1.84 7.47
CA ALA A 322 19.08 2.43 8.65
C ALA A 322 18.32 3.71 8.28
N THR A 323 17.05 3.77 8.64
CA THR A 323 16.16 4.88 8.27
C THR A 323 15.38 5.36 9.47
N ALA A 324 15.22 6.67 9.62
CA ALA A 324 14.38 7.26 10.64
C ALA A 324 13.60 8.45 10.12
N ASN A 325 12.35 8.59 10.56
CA ASN A 325 11.49 9.66 10.12
C ASN A 325 10.54 10.16 11.22
N VAL A 326 9.88 11.28 10.93
CA VAL A 326 8.83 11.82 11.78
C VAL A 326 7.60 12.12 10.95
N ALA A 327 6.53 11.35 11.15
CA ALA A 327 5.25 11.58 10.51
C ALA A 327 4.43 12.61 11.30
N TRP A 328 4.32 13.83 10.75
CA TRP A 328 3.53 14.93 11.32
C TRP A 328 2.21 15.13 10.56
N ARG A 329 1.09 15.09 11.29
CA ARG A 329 -0.26 15.28 10.77
C ARG A 329 -0.91 16.52 11.40
N PRO A 330 -0.58 17.74 10.93
CA PRO A 330 -1.07 18.97 11.54
C PRO A 330 -2.60 19.09 11.49
N VAL A 331 -3.20 18.58 10.43
CA VAL A 331 -4.65 18.49 10.21
C VAL A 331 -5.00 17.14 9.61
N LYS A 332 -6.30 16.82 9.57
CA LYS A 332 -6.81 15.59 8.96
C LYS A 332 -6.34 15.48 7.52
N ASP A 333 -5.94 14.27 7.12
CA ASP A 333 -5.57 13.88 5.75
C ASP A 333 -4.33 14.58 5.16
N LEU A 334 -3.62 15.42 5.94
CA LEU A 334 -2.32 16.01 5.56
C LEU A 334 -1.20 15.35 6.35
N LEU A 335 -0.17 14.87 5.65
CA LEU A 335 1.06 14.31 6.19
C LEU A 335 2.25 15.14 5.72
N ILE A 336 3.13 15.48 6.66
CA ILE A 336 4.45 16.04 6.42
C ILE A 336 5.45 15.09 7.08
N GLU A 337 6.39 14.59 6.30
CA GLU A 337 7.26 13.49 6.71
C GLU A 337 8.70 13.74 6.23
N PRO A 338 9.53 14.37 7.07
CA PRO A 338 10.98 14.33 6.90
C PRO A 338 11.53 12.96 7.26
N GLU A 339 12.47 12.48 6.46
CA GLU A 339 13.17 11.22 6.64
C GLU A 339 14.67 11.37 6.33
N VAL A 340 15.48 10.63 7.07
CA VAL A 340 16.90 10.41 6.78
C VAL A 340 17.17 8.91 6.71
N SER A 341 17.97 8.52 5.72
CA SER A 341 18.41 7.14 5.49
C SER A 341 19.92 7.10 5.37
N TYR A 342 20.52 6.04 5.90
CA TYR A 342 21.91 5.65 5.67
C TYR A 342 21.94 4.24 5.12
N THR A 343 22.67 4.04 4.03
CA THR A 343 22.87 2.72 3.42
C THR A 343 24.36 2.48 3.19
N ASP A 344 24.82 1.27 3.50
CA ASP A 344 26.18 0.79 3.25
C ASP A 344 26.13 -0.50 2.43
N TRP A 345 26.97 -0.58 1.39
CA TRP A 345 27.08 -1.70 0.48
C TRP A 345 28.53 -2.21 0.46
N ASP A 346 28.83 -3.26 1.23
CA ASP A 346 30.19 -3.83 1.33
C ASP A 346 30.74 -4.25 -0.04
N ALA A 347 29.91 -4.87 -0.88
CA ALA A 347 30.30 -5.33 -2.22
C ALA A 347 30.76 -4.18 -3.14
N ALA A 348 30.32 -2.95 -2.89
CA ALA A 348 30.70 -1.76 -3.65
C ALA A 348 31.81 -0.92 -2.98
N ASP A 349 32.12 -1.18 -1.71
CA ASP A 349 32.94 -0.31 -0.85
C ASP A 349 32.41 1.14 -0.88
N LYS A 350 31.10 1.29 -0.66
CA LYS A 350 30.38 2.56 -0.73
C LYS A 350 29.29 2.63 0.33
N ASP A 351 29.07 3.85 0.81
CA ASP A 351 27.92 4.22 1.60
C ASP A 351 27.19 5.44 0.99
N GLN A 352 26.00 5.74 1.52
CA GLN A 352 25.21 6.88 1.13
C GLN A 352 24.31 7.35 2.27
N TRP A 353 24.29 8.66 2.49
CA TRP A 353 23.22 9.33 3.22
C TRP A 353 22.19 9.86 2.24
N ALA A 354 20.91 9.69 2.54
CA ALA A 354 19.82 10.25 1.76
C ALA A 354 18.80 10.92 2.67
N GLY A 355 18.07 11.88 2.11
CA GLY A 355 17.01 12.60 2.80
C GLY A 355 15.78 12.73 1.92
N VAL A 356 14.60 12.67 2.54
CA VAL A 356 13.33 12.94 1.87
C VAL A 356 12.52 13.89 2.74
N LEU A 357 11.90 14.90 2.13
CA LEU A 357 10.86 15.69 2.78
C LEU A 357 9.58 15.55 1.98
N ARG A 358 8.64 14.77 2.51
CA ARG A 358 7.38 14.46 1.86
C ARG A 358 6.24 15.32 2.38
N PHE A 359 5.42 15.78 1.45
CA PHE A 359 4.09 16.34 1.71
C PHE A 359 3.06 15.47 1.00
N GLU A 360 2.10 14.94 1.73
CA GLU A 360 1.04 14.10 1.17
C GLU A 360 -0.33 14.54 1.68
N ARG A 361 -1.28 14.72 0.77
CA ARG A 361 -2.69 14.91 1.11
C ARG A 361 -3.54 13.79 0.52
N LYS A 362 -4.34 13.15 1.35
CA LYS A 362 -5.36 12.17 0.93
C LYS A 362 -6.73 12.84 0.81
N PHE A 363 -7.62 12.26 0.00
CA PHE A 363 -9.02 12.69 -0.12
C PHE A 363 -9.94 11.51 -0.38
#